data_AF-A0A0F9C6B3-F1
#
_entry.id   AF-A0A0F9C6B3-F1
#
_cell.length_a   1.000
_cell.length_b   1.000
_cell.length_c   1.000
_cell.angle_alpha   90.00
_cell.angle_beta   90.00
_cell.angle_gamma   90.00
#
_symmetry.space_group_name_H-M   'P 1'
#
loop_
_entity.id
_entity.type
_entity.pdbx_description
1 polymer ?
#
loop_
_entity_poly.entity_id
_entity_poly.type
_entity_poly.pdbx_seq_one_letter_code
_entity_poly.pdbx_strand_id
1 'polypeptide(L)' 'MTRAALAAVLLTVWAAPALPQVPEPDGYRMEAYRGPVPDSLAGATVVDATAAFALWQSGEA' A
#
# COMPACT_ATOMS: atom_id res chain seq x y z
N MET A 1 34.12 12.29 -11.26
CA MET A 1 32.79 12.62 -11.84
C MET A 1 31.74 11.57 -11.52
N THR A 2 32.08 10.27 -11.49
CA THR A 2 31.15 9.16 -11.19
C THR A 2 30.56 9.18 -9.77
N ARG A 3 31.35 9.51 -8.73
CA ARG A 3 30.90 9.52 -7.33
C ARG A 3 29.89 10.65 -7.03
N ALA A 4 30.09 11.81 -7.64
CA ALA A 4 29.18 12.95 -7.52
C ALA A 4 27.84 12.68 -8.23
N ALA A 5 27.88 12.03 -9.41
CA ALA A 5 26.67 11.60 -10.09
C ALA A 5 25.88 10.55 -9.28
N LEU A 6 26.57 9.58 -8.67
CA LEU A 6 25.95 8.59 -7.79
C LEU A 6 25.29 9.23 -6.56
N ALA A 7 25.99 10.17 -5.91
CA ALA A 7 25.44 10.90 -4.77
C ALA A 7 24.20 11.71 -5.16
N ALA A 8 24.21 12.39 -6.31
CA ALA A 8 23.07 13.15 -6.82
C ALA A 8 21.86 12.24 -7.09
N VAL A 9 22.07 11.07 -7.71
CA VAL A 9 21.00 10.10 -7.96
C VAL A 9 20.41 9.57 -6.65
N LEU A 10 21.25 9.24 -5.65
CA LEU A 10 20.77 8.80 -4.34
C LEU A 10 19.92 9.87 -3.64
N LEU A 11 20.34 11.13 -3.70
CA LEU A 11 19.59 12.26 -3.14
C LEU A 11 18.23 12.44 -3.83
N THR A 12 18.16 12.30 -5.16
CA THR A 12 16.89 12.43 -5.89
C THR A 12 15.92 11.27 -5.61
N VAL A 13 16.43 10.05 -5.42
CA VAL A 13 15.59 8.89 -5.10
C VAL A 13 15.07 8.99 -3.67
N TRP A 14 15.89 9.48 -2.74
CA TRP A 14 15.49 9.64 -1.35
C TRP A 14 14.52 10.80 -1.12
N ALA A 15 14.59 11.84 -1.94
CA ALA A 15 13.70 13.01 -1.88
C ALA A 15 12.36 12.83 -2.62
N ALA A 16 12.08 11.64 -3.19
CA ALA A 16 10.80 11.39 -3.86
C ALA A 16 9.64 11.55 -2.87
N PRO A 17 8.64 12.42 -3.15
CA PRO A 17 7.51 12.61 -2.25
C PRO A 17 6.68 11.31 -2.18
N ALA A 18 6.49 10.80 -0.97
CA ALA A 18 5.54 9.72 -0.74
C ALA A 18 4.12 10.23 -1.03
N LEU A 19 3.36 9.47 -1.82
CA LEU A 19 1.93 9.76 -2.02
C LEU A 19 1.22 9.67 -0.67
N PRO A 20 0.30 10.60 -0.35
CA PRO A 20 -0.45 10.53 0.90
C PRO A 20 -1.26 9.22 0.93
N GLN A 21 -0.91 8.33 1.85
CA GLN A 21 -1.62 7.07 2.10
C GLN A 21 -2.66 7.28 3.20
N VAL A 22 -3.80 6.61 3.06
CA VAL A 22 -4.80 6.56 4.13
C VAL A 22 -4.25 5.64 5.23
N PRO A 23 -4.13 6.09 6.49
CA PRO A 23 -3.60 5.26 7.56
C PRO A 23 -4.57 4.12 7.90
N GLU A 24 -3.99 2.97 8.27
CA GLU A 24 -4.76 1.85 8.77
C GLU A 24 -5.50 2.22 10.07
N PRO A 25 -6.76 1.77 10.24
CA PRO A 25 -7.47 1.96 11.48
C PRO A 25 -6.89 1.12 12.62
N ASP A 26 -6.75 1.73 13.80
CA ASP A 26 -6.37 1.01 15.03
C ASP A 26 -7.37 -0.11 15.40
N GLY A 27 -8.61 0.01 14.94
CA GLY A 27 -9.66 -0.98 15.16
C GLY A 27 -10.96 -0.61 14.46
N TYR A 28 -12.02 -1.34 14.81
CA TYR A 28 -13.36 -1.07 14.30
C TYR A 28 -13.84 0.33 14.71
N ARG A 29 -14.37 1.11 13.74
CA ARG A 29 -14.86 2.48 13.95
C ARG A 29 -16.37 2.54 13.74
N MET A 30 -17.08 3.21 14.65
CA MET A 30 -18.52 3.51 14.52
C MET A 30 -18.75 4.95 14.00
N GLU A 31 -17.79 5.83 14.24
CA GLU A 31 -17.74 7.20 13.75
C GLU A 31 -17.08 7.28 12.36
N ALA A 32 -17.33 8.36 11.63
CA ALA A 32 -16.73 8.60 10.30
C ALA A 32 -16.90 7.40 9.33
N TYR A 33 -18.11 6.83 9.30
CA TYR A 33 -18.47 5.65 8.48
C TYR A 33 -18.10 5.77 6.99
N ARG A 34 -18.07 6.99 6.44
CA ARG A 34 -17.69 7.28 5.04
C ARG A 34 -16.29 7.89 4.91
N GLY A 35 -15.43 7.67 5.90
CA GLY A 35 -14.03 8.07 5.84
C GLY A 35 -13.27 7.33 4.74
N PRO A 36 -12.09 7.83 4.37
CA PRO A 36 -11.24 7.15 3.39
C PRO A 36 -10.81 5.77 3.91
N VAL A 37 -10.62 4.82 2.98
CA VAL A 37 -10.23 3.43 3.27
C VAL A 37 -8.81 3.21 2.73
N PRO A 38 -7.90 2.55 3.48
CA PRO A 38 -6.57 2.24 2.99
C PRO A 38 -6.62 1.22 1.85
N ASP A 39 -5.66 1.33 0.92
CA ASP A 39 -5.54 0.43 -0.22
C ASP A 39 -5.10 -0.99 0.20
N SER A 40 -4.45 -1.13 1.37
CA SER A 40 -3.96 -2.39 1.92
C SER A 40 -3.91 -2.37 3.45
N LEU A 41 -3.60 -3.52 4.06
CA LEU A 41 -3.36 -3.66 5.50
C LEU A 41 -2.06 -4.42 5.76
N ALA A 42 -1.43 -4.15 6.90
CA ALA A 42 -0.24 -4.86 7.33
C ALA A 42 -0.54 -6.36 7.52
N GLY A 43 0.22 -7.20 6.81
CA GLY A 43 0.06 -8.66 6.85
C GLY A 43 -1.08 -9.21 5.97
N ALA A 44 -1.78 -8.35 5.22
CA ALA A 44 -2.80 -8.78 4.27
C ALA A 44 -2.24 -8.92 2.85
N THR A 45 -2.88 -9.77 2.05
CA THR A 45 -2.67 -9.87 0.60
C THR A 45 -3.86 -9.21 -0.09
N VAL A 46 -3.61 -8.13 -0.84
CA VAL A 46 -4.65 -7.50 -1.67
C VAL A 46 -4.84 -8.36 -2.93
N VAL A 47 -6.08 -8.77 -3.16
CA VAL A 47 -6.47 -9.55 -4.34
C VAL A 47 -7.49 -8.78 -5.17
N ASP A 48 -7.38 -8.89 -6.49
CA ASP A 48 -8.42 -8.40 -7.39
C ASP A 48 -9.57 -9.41 -7.50
N ALA A 49 -10.59 -9.07 -8.30
CA ALA A 49 -11.75 -9.93 -8.49
C ALA A 49 -11.41 -11.30 -9.08
N THR A 50 -10.41 -11.38 -9.96
CA THR A 50 -10.02 -12.64 -10.62
C THR A 50 -9.30 -13.55 -9.63
N ALA A 51 -8.37 -13.01 -8.86
CA ALA A 51 -7.66 -13.74 -7.82
C ALA A 51 -8.61 -14.18 -6.69
N ALA A 52 -9.53 -13.31 -6.27
CA ALA A 52 -10.56 -13.67 -5.28
C ALA A 52 -11.46 -14.82 -5.77
N PHE A 53 -11.87 -14.79 -7.04
CA PHE A 53 -12.66 -15.87 -7.65
C PHE A 53 -11.89 -17.19 -7.71
N ALA A 54 -10.58 -17.16 -7.99
CA ALA A 54 -9.74 -18.35 -8.00
C ALA A 54 -9.63 -18.98 -6.60
N LEU A 55 -9.37 -18.18 -5.56
CA LEU A 55 -9.30 -18.64 -4.16
C LEU A 55 -10.62 -19.29 -3.72
N TRP A 56 -11.74 -18.70 -4.10
CA TRP A 56 -13.06 -19.26 -3.82
C TRP A 56 -13.26 -20.63 -4.50
N GLN A 57 -12.86 -20.78 -5.76
CA GLN A 57 -12.98 -22.06 -6.47
C GLN A 57 -12.03 -23.13 -5.93
N SER A 58 -10.83 -22.76 -5.47
CA SER A 58 -9.87 -23.71 -4.90
C SER A 58 -10.20 -24.13 -3.47
N GLY A 59 -11.07 -23.38 -2.77
CA GLY A 59 -11.37 -23.61 -1.36
C GLY A 59 -10.28 -23.12 -0.41
N GLU A 60 -9.41 -22.23 -0.88
CA GLU A 60 -8.29 -21.62 -0.14
C GLU A 60 -8.64 -20.23 0.40
N ALA A 61 -9.89 -19.79 0.19
CA ALA A 61 -10.45 -18.55 0.73
C ALA A 61 -10.76 -18.63 2.22
#